data_AF-X1U3W5-F1
#
_entry.id   AF-X1U3W5-F1
#
_cell.length_a   1.000
_cell.length_b   1.000
_cell.length_c   1.000
_cell.angle_alpha   90.00
_cell.angle_beta   90.00
_cell.angle_gamma   90.00
#
_symmetry.space_group_name_H-M   'P 1'
#
loop_
_entity.id
_entity.type
_entity.pdbx_description
1 polymer ?
#
loop_
_entity_poly.entity_id
_entity_poly.type
_entity_poly.pdbx_seq_one_letter_code
_entity_poly.pdbx_strand_id
1 'polypeptide(L)' 'MAILVTGASGFLGTALVSKLLAKGHRVYGLSRHPPEARERLISLKGDILEPNLGLSEVP' A
#
# COMPACT_ATOMS: atom_id res chain seq x y z
N MET A 1 9.14 10.53 2.59
CA MET A 1 8.14 10.21 3.64
C MET A 1 7.72 8.76 3.49
N ALA A 2 7.31 8.12 4.60
CA ALA A 2 6.62 6.83 4.61
C ALA A 2 5.10 7.10 4.58
N ILE A 3 4.39 6.52 3.61
CA ILE A 3 2.95 6.79 3.40
C ILE A 3 2.20 5.46 3.27
N LEU A 4 1.21 5.24 4.12
CA LEU A 4 0.26 4.13 4.00
C LEU A 4 -0.89 4.52 3.08
N VAL A 5 -1.17 3.69 2.08
CA VAL A 5 -2.32 3.82 1.17
C VAL A 5 -3.18 2.58 1.28
N THR A 6 -4.39 2.72 1.82
CA THR A 6 -5.42 1.68 1.79
C THR A 6 -6.11 1.65 0.43
N GLY A 7 -6.45 0.45 -0.06
CA GLY A 7 -7.03 0.31 -1.40
C GLY A 7 -6.01 0.55 -2.52
N ALA A 8 -4.73 0.31 -2.24
CA ALA A 8 -3.62 0.57 -3.17
C ALA A 8 -3.72 -0.19 -4.50
N SER A 9 -4.42 -1.33 -4.52
CA SER A 9 -4.69 -2.12 -5.74
C SER A 9 -5.95 -1.71 -6.49
N GLY A 10 -6.73 -0.74 -5.98
CA GLY A 10 -7.94 -0.25 -6.64
C GLY A 10 -7.64 0.73 -7.78
N PHE A 11 -8.69 1.12 -8.51
CA PHE A 11 -8.57 2.05 -9.65
C PHE A 11 -7.90 3.38 -9.27
N LEU A 12 -8.48 4.09 -8.29
CA LEU A 12 -7.91 5.35 -7.80
C LEU A 12 -6.60 5.14 -7.03
N GLY A 13 -6.53 4.07 -6.22
CA GLY A 13 -5.36 3.74 -5.42
C GLY A 13 -4.11 3.55 -6.27
N THR A 14 -4.23 2.84 -7.40
CA THR A 14 -3.12 2.62 -8.33
C THR A 14 -2.58 3.94 -8.91
N ALA A 15 -3.48 4.86 -9.28
CA ALA A 15 -3.09 6.19 -9.77
C ALA A 15 -2.42 7.04 -8.69
N LEU A 16 -2.94 6.99 -7.46
CA LEU A 16 -2.37 7.71 -6.32
C LEU A 16 -0.98 7.17 -5.95
N VAL A 17 -0.84 5.85 -5.83
CA VAL A 17 0.45 5.18 -5.54
C VAL A 17 1.49 5.57 -6.58
N SER A 18 1.15 5.52 -7.86
CA SER A 18 2.05 5.93 -8.95
C SER A 18 2.54 7.37 -8.77
N LYS A 19 1.65 8.31 -8.42
CA LYS A 19 2.00 9.71 -8.17
C LYS A 19 2.88 9.90 -6.93
N LEU A 20 2.63 9.15 -5.85
CA LEU A 20 3.43 9.23 -4.63
C LEU A 20 4.84 8.65 -4.83
N LEU A 21 4.94 7.54 -5.57
CA LEU A 21 6.22 6.94 -5.96
C LEU A 21 7.03 7.88 -6.85
N ALA A 22 6.40 8.53 -7.83
CA ALA A 22 7.05 9.52 -8.70
C ALA A 22 7.61 10.74 -7.92
N LYS A 23 7.01 11.05 -6.76
CA LYS A 23 7.53 12.08 -5.82
C LYS A 23 8.65 11.55 -4.90
N GLY A 24 9.11 10.32 -5.11
CA GLY A 24 10.21 9.70 -4.35
C GLY A 24 9.81 9.17 -2.97
N HIS A 25 8.52 9.08 -2.65
CA HIS A 25 8.05 8.59 -1.35
C HIS A 25 8.15 7.06 -1.24
N ARG A 26 8.32 6.57 0.00
CA ARG A 26 8.18 5.14 0.33
C ARG A 26 6.70 4.88 0.61
N VAL A 27 6.06 4.03 -0.17
CA VAL A 27 4.63 3.78 -0.13
C VAL A 27 4.37 2.38 0.38
N TYR A 28 3.53 2.27 1.41
CA TYR A 28 2.98 1.04 1.92
C TYR A 28 1.59 0.86 1.33
N GLY A 29 1.45 -0.04 0.37
CA GLY A 29 0.19 -0.30 -0.31
C GLY A 29 -0.57 -1.43 0.36
N LEU A 30 -1.64 -1.12 1.09
CA LEU A 30 -2.51 -2.13 1.70
C LEU A 30 -3.68 -2.48 0.77
N SER A 31 -3.84 -3.77 0.48
CA SER A 31 -5.10 -4.30 -0.04
C SER A 31 -5.26 -5.79 0.24
N ARG A 32 -6.47 -6.31 0.02
CA ARG A 32 -6.77 -7.75 0.15
C ARG A 32 -6.02 -8.59 -0.89
N HIS A 33 -5.75 -7.99 -2.04
CA HIS A 33 -5.01 -8.59 -3.16
C HIS A 33 -3.96 -7.58 -3.65
N PRO A 34 -2.84 -7.44 -2.94
CA PRO A 34 -1.86 -6.41 -3.24
C PRO A 34 -1.08 -6.76 -4.52
N PRO A 35 -0.69 -5.74 -5.32
CA PRO A 35 0.15 -5.96 -6.49
C PRO A 35 1.56 -6.37 -6.06
N GLU A 36 2.39 -6.83 -7.01
CA GLU A 36 3.80 -7.11 -6.73
C GLU A 36 4.53 -5.88 -6.19
N ALA A 37 5.37 -6.11 -5.19
CA ALA A 37 6.20 -5.09 -4.58
C ALA A 37 7.19 -4.52 -5.61
N ARG A 38 7.58 -3.26 -5.41
CA ARG A 38 8.55 -2.54 -6.26
C ARG A 38 9.49 -1.76 -5.34
N GLU A 39 10.58 -1.22 -5.87
CA GLU A 39 11.68 -0.62 -5.08
C GLU A 39 11.22 0.29 -3.91
N ARG A 40 10.21 1.14 -4.12
CA ARG A 40 9.63 2.02 -3.08
C ARG A 40 8.17 1.70 -2.72
N LEU A 41 7.62 0.62 -3.25
CA LEU A 41 6.27 0.13 -2.96
C LEU A 41 6.35 -1.16 -2.15
N ILE A 42 5.96 -1.08 -0.88
CA ILE A 42 5.85 -2.19 0.05
C ILE A 42 4.40 -2.66 0.02
N SER A 43 4.18 -3.85 -0.52
CA SER A 43 2.87 -4.45 -0.63
C SER A 43 2.48 -5.11 0.69
N LEU A 44 1.39 -4.65 1.30
CA LEU A 44 0.83 -5.19 2.52
C LEU A 44 -0.49 -5.90 2.19
N LYS A 45 -0.58 -7.19 2.53
CA LYS A 45 -1.85 -7.92 2.45
C LYS A 45 -2.61 -7.71 3.75
N GLY A 46 -3.79 -7.12 3.67
CA GLY A 46 -4.65 -6.92 4.84
C GLY A 46 -6.04 -6.43 4.48
N ASP A 47 -6.84 -6.22 5.51
CA ASP A 47 -8.23 -5.80 5.41
C ASP A 47 -8.50 -4.65 6.40
N ILE A 48 -9.12 -3.59 5.90
CA ILE A 48 -9.44 -2.41 6.72
C ILE A 48 -10.51 -2.69 7.78
N LEU A 49 -11.26 -3.78 7.64
CA LEU A 49 -12.30 -4.18 8.58
C LEU A 49 -11.76 -4.99 9.77
N GLU A 50 -10.52 -5.46 9.70
CA GLU A 50 -9.89 -6.25 10.75
C GLU A 50 -9.11 -5.35 11.73
N PRO A 51 -9.00 -5.74 13.02
CA PRO A 51 -8.08 -5.09 13.95
C PRO A 51 -6.67 -5.02 13.37
N ASN A 52 -5.99 -3.89 13.59
CA ASN A 52 -4.64 -3.65 13.05
C ASN A 52 -4.53 -3.89 11.53
N LEU A 53 -5.62 -3.65 10.78
CA LEU A 53 -5.68 -3.83 9.33
C LEU A 53 -5.45 -5.29 8.88
N GLY A 54 -5.61 -6.26 9.78
CA GLY A 54 -5.29 -7.66 9.54
C GLY A 54 -3.78 -7.96 9.46
N LEU A 55 -2.94 -7.05 9.94
CA LEU A 55 -1.48 -7.21 9.95
C LEU A 55 -1.00 -7.75 11.29
N SER A 56 -0.16 -8.78 11.25
CA SER A 56 0.59 -9.26 12.41
C SER A 56 1.90 -8.50 12.60
N GLU A 57 2.53 -8.07 11.50
CA GLU A 57 3.82 -7.37 11.48
C GLU A 57 3.88 -6.38 10.30
N VAL A 58 4.67 -5.31 10.42
CA VAL A 58 4.87 -4.30 9.36
C VAL A 58 6.36 -4.14 9.03
N PRO A 59 6.78 -4.33 7.75
CA PRO A 59 8.17 -4.19 7.28
C PRO A 59 8.63 -2.74 6.94
#